data_AF-A0A929BY24-F1
#
_entry.id   AF-A0A929BY24-F1
#
_cell.length_a   1.000
_cell.length_b   1.000
_cell.length_c   1.000
_cell.angle_alpha   90.00
_cell.angle_beta   90.00
_cell.angle_gamma   90.00
#
_symmetry.space_group_name_H-M   'P 1'
#
loop_
_entity.id
_entity.type
_entity.pdbx_description
1 polymer ?
#
loop_
_entity_poly.entity_id
_entity_poly.type
_entity_poly.pdbx_seq_one_letter_code
_entity_poly.pdbx_strand_id
1 'polypeptide(L)'
;MPKDVRWEKFIRNEQTYEWLIPNEVGSKYVLFYIHGGFVFPLYNPTRYLAGYLARMAGMRALLVEFRLAPEHPFPAAIEDCVTAYR
;
A
#
# COMPACT_ATOMS: atom_id res chain seq x y z
N MET A 1 6.76 -11.96 4.16
CA MET A 1 7.32 -11.00 3.18
C MET A 1 8.34 -11.71 2.32
N PRO A 2 8.58 -11.34 1.04
CA PRO A 2 9.78 -11.79 0.33
C PRO A 2 11.05 -11.51 1.16
N LYS A 3 12.06 -12.39 1.06
CA LYS A 3 13.25 -12.41 1.94
C LYS A 3 14.08 -11.12 1.90
N ASP A 4 13.95 -10.34 0.85
CA ASP A 4 14.73 -9.15 0.48
C ASP A 4 13.87 -7.88 0.40
N VAL A 5 12.69 -7.91 1.02
CA VAL A 5 11.79 -6.76 1.13
C VAL A 5 11.48 -6.54 2.61
N ARG A 6 11.83 -5.36 3.13
CA ARG A 6 11.39 -4.91 4.45
C ARG A 6 10.12 -4.07 4.33
N TRP A 7 9.36 -3.96 5.42
CA TRP A 7 8.22 -3.05 5.47
C TRP A 7 8.29 -2.08 6.63
N GLU A 8 7.72 -0.90 6.46
CA GLU A 8 7.62 0.14 7.48
C GLU A 8 6.21 0.72 7.50
N LYS A 9 5.51 0.58 8.62
CA LYS A 9 4.17 1.13 8.83
C LYS A 9 4.27 2.54 9.40
N PHE A 10 3.47 3.47 8.88
CA PHE A 10 3.39 4.83 9.40
C PHE A 10 1.98 5.40 9.28
N ILE A 11 1.69 6.44 10.04
CA ILE A 11 0.41 7.14 10.05
C ILE A 11 0.65 8.59 9.67
N ARG A 12 -0.17 9.14 8.77
CA ARG A 12 -0.15 10.55 8.37
C ARG A 12 -1.57 11.03 8.12
N ASN A 13 -1.96 12.14 8.76
CA ASN A 13 -3.32 12.68 8.69
C ASN A 13 -4.39 11.61 9.01
N GLU A 14 -4.18 10.85 10.09
CA GLU A 14 -5.05 9.74 10.54
C GLU A 14 -5.16 8.55 9.56
N GLN A 15 -4.63 8.68 8.35
CA GLN A 15 -4.53 7.61 7.37
C GLN A 15 -3.28 6.76 7.63
N THR A 16 -3.44 5.45 7.51
CA THR A 16 -2.38 4.48 7.73
C THR A 16 -1.80 4.00 6.39
N TYR A 17 -0.47 3.84 6.36
CA TYR A 17 0.32 3.51 5.18
C TYR A 17 1.41 2.50 5.49
N GLU A 18 1.89 1.82 4.45
CA GLU A 18 3.05 0.94 4.55
C GLU A 18 4.00 1.10 3.37
N TRP A 19 5.26 1.38 3.67
CA TRP A 19 6.35 1.26 2.70
C TRP A 19 6.79 -0.18 2.61
N LEU A 20 6.89 -0.72 1.39
CA LEU A 20 7.59 -1.97 1.10
C LEU A 20 8.86 -1.63 0.33
N ILE A 21 9.99 -2.01 0.90
CA ILE A 21 11.31 -1.52 0.47
C ILE A 21 12.16 -2.75 0.14
N PRO A 22 12.35 -3.06 -1.15
CA PRO A 22 13.37 -4.02 -1.56
C PRO A 22 14.77 -3.56 -1.12
N ASN A 23 15.68 -4.50 -0.88
CA ASN A 23 17.07 -4.18 -0.55
C ASN A 23 17.78 -3.42 -1.69
N GLU A 24 17.46 -3.78 -2.93
CA GLU A 24 17.95 -3.11 -4.13
C GLU A 24 16.83 -2.30 -4.78
N VAL A 25 16.93 -0.98 -4.71
CA VAL A 25 16.00 -0.05 -5.36
C VAL A 25 16.74 0.65 -6.50
N GLY A 26 16.52 0.18 -7.72
CA GLY A 26 17.17 0.73 -8.92
C GLY A 26 16.39 1.90 -9.55
N SER A 27 15.18 2.18 -9.07
CA SER A 27 14.28 3.16 -9.65
C SER A 27 13.93 4.29 -8.68
N LYS A 28 13.87 5.52 -9.18
CA LYS A 28 13.34 6.68 -8.43
C LYS A 28 11.81 6.67 -8.29
N TYR A 29 11.13 5.81 -9.06
CA TYR A 29 9.67 5.70 -9.06
C TYR A 29 9.19 4.83 -7.90
N VAL A 30 7.90 4.98 -7.57
CA VAL A 30 7.22 4.24 -6.51
C VAL A 30 6.04 3.48 -7.11
N LEU A 31 5.90 2.21 -6.74
CA LEU A 31 4.71 1.43 -6.99
C LEU A 31 3.61 1.82 -5.98
N PHE A 32 2.65 2.63 -6.40
CA PHE A 32 1.48 2.90 -5.57
C PHE A 32 0.49 1.74 -5.67
N TYR A 33 0.33 0.99 -4.59
CA TYR A 33 -0.47 -0.25 -4.56
C TYR A 33 -1.77 -0.03 -3.79
N ILE A 34 -2.89 -0.13 -4.51
CA ILE A 34 -4.23 -0.10 -3.96
C ILE A 34 -4.72 -1.55 -3.84
N HIS A 35 -5.00 -2.00 -2.63
CA HIS A 35 -5.52 -3.34 -2.41
C HIS A 35 -6.98 -3.46 -2.86
N GLY A 36 -7.42 -4.67 -3.20
CA GLY A 36 -8.83 -4.96 -3.44
C GLY A 36 -9.63 -5.06 -2.14
N GLY A 37 -10.88 -5.50 -2.24
CA GLY A 37 -11.70 -5.82 -1.08
C GLY A 37 -12.81 -4.80 -0.84
N PHE A 38 -12.50 -3.49 -0.76
CA PHE A 38 -13.39 -2.31 -0.52
C PHE A 38 -14.37 -2.37 0.66
N VAL A 39 -14.62 -3.56 1.17
CA VAL A 39 -15.48 -3.98 2.27
C VAL A 39 -14.66 -4.88 3.20
N PHE A 40 -13.77 -5.71 2.63
CA PHE A 40 -12.91 -6.60 3.39
C PHE A 40 -11.53 -5.99 3.68
N PRO A 41 -10.98 -6.17 4.89
CA PRO A 41 -9.67 -5.64 5.29
C PRO A 41 -8.52 -6.45 4.68
N LEU A 42 -8.38 -6.37 3.35
CA LEU A 42 -7.39 -7.12 2.57
C LEU A 42 -6.02 -6.45 2.49
N TYR A 43 -5.78 -5.37 3.24
CA TYR A 43 -4.48 -4.68 3.26
C TYR A 43 -3.34 -5.64 3.70
N ASN A 44 -3.50 -6.34 4.83
CA ASN A 44 -2.53 -7.29 5.37
C ASN A 44 -2.31 -8.50 4.43
N PRO A 45 -3.38 -9.19 3.97
CA PRO A 45 -3.25 -10.31 3.04
C PRO A 45 -2.55 -9.96 1.72
N THR A 46 -2.77 -8.75 1.18
CA THR A 46 -2.22 -8.34 -0.12
C THR A 46 -0.80 -7.76 -0.02
N ARG A 47 -0.30 -7.49 1.19
CA ARG A 47 1.06 -6.97 1.43
C ARG A 47 2.15 -7.84 0.78
N TYR A 48 2.00 -9.18 0.83
CA TYR A 48 3.00 -10.08 0.25
C TYR A 48 3.08 -9.94 -1.27
N LEU A 49 1.93 -9.82 -1.94
CA LEU A 49 1.87 -9.61 -3.39
C LEU A 49 2.49 -8.26 -3.77
N ALA A 50 2.14 -7.20 -3.06
CA ALA A 50 2.71 -5.88 -3.29
C ALA A 50 4.24 -5.87 -3.10
N GLY A 51 4.75 -6.56 -2.08
CA GLY A 51 6.20 -6.70 -1.85
C GLY A 51 6.89 -7.49 -2.95
N TYR A 52 6.26 -8.56 -3.45
CA TYR A 52 6.78 -9.31 -4.58
C TYR A 52 6.87 -8.46 -5.85
N LEU A 53 5.83 -7.66 -6.13
CA LEU A 53 5.83 -6.72 -7.27
C LEU A 53 6.90 -5.63 -7.11
N ALA A 54 7.03 -5.04 -5.92
CA ALA A 54 8.05 -4.04 -5.59
C ALA A 54 9.46 -4.56 -5.91
N ARG A 55 9.75 -5.79 -5.45
CA ARG A 55 11.01 -6.49 -5.69
C ARG A 55 11.27 -6.73 -7.17
N MET A 56 10.30 -7.32 -7.87
CA MET A 56 10.44 -7.62 -9.30
C MET A 56 10.64 -6.37 -10.14
N ALA A 57 10.06 -5.25 -9.73
CA ALA A 57 10.12 -3.99 -10.45
C ALA A 57 11.29 -3.09 -10.02
N GLY A 58 12.09 -3.51 -9.02
CA GLY A 58 13.20 -2.70 -8.49
C GLY A 58 12.75 -1.35 -7.91
N MET A 59 11.53 -1.29 -7.37
CA MET A 59 10.85 -0.09 -6.89
C MET A 59 10.41 -0.25 -5.44
N ARG A 60 10.39 0.85 -4.68
CA ARG A 60 9.62 0.87 -3.42
C ARG A 60 8.13 0.82 -3.74
N ALA A 61 7.34 0.16 -2.90
CA ALA A 61 5.88 0.23 -2.98
C ALA A 61 5.29 0.98 -1.79
N LEU A 62 4.22 1.73 -2.03
CA LEU A 62 3.42 2.38 -1.00
C LEU A 62 2.03 1.76 -0.99
N LEU A 63 1.62 1.22 0.16
CA LEU A 63 0.27 0.73 0.40
C LEU A 63 -0.50 1.75 1.25
N VAL A 64 -1.78 1.89 0.98
CA VAL A 64 -2.71 2.68 1.79
C VAL A 64 -3.75 1.75 2.42
N GLU A 65 -3.96 1.86 3.73
CA GLU A 65 -5.01 1.15 4.47
C GLU A 65 -6.30 1.98 4.42
N PHE A 66 -6.91 2.08 3.24
CA PHE A 66 -8.06 2.96 3.01
C PHE A 66 -9.30 2.55 3.81
N ARG A 67 -10.19 3.51 4.07
CA ARG A 67 -11.47 3.30 4.76
C ARG A 67 -12.37 2.35 3.99
N LEU A 68 -13.04 1.44 4.71
CA LEU A 68 -13.86 0.36 4.14
C LEU A 68 -15.35 0.60 4.37
N ALA A 69 -16.17 0.09 3.45
CA ALA A 69 -17.60 -0.06 3.68
C ALA A 69 -17.89 -1.27 4.61
N PRO A 70 -19.02 -1.27 5.35
CA PRO A 70 -20.10 -0.27 5.34
C PRO A 70 -19.84 0.97 6.18
N GLU A 71 -18.84 0.99 7.06
CA GLU A 71 -18.56 2.11 7.98
C GLU A 71 -18.25 3.41 7.22
N HIS A 72 -17.57 3.27 6.09
CA HIS A 72 -17.22 4.34 5.19
C HIS A 72 -17.55 3.95 3.74
N PRO A 73 -18.81 4.16 3.30
CA PRO A 73 -19.21 3.82 1.95
C PRO A 73 -18.48 4.69 0.91
N PHE A 74 -18.72 4.39 -0.36
CA PHE A 74 -18.29 5.26 -1.46
C PHE A 74 -18.64 6.74 -1.16
N PRO A 75 -17.70 7.69 -1.33
CA PRO A 75 -16.41 7.58 -2.04
C PRO A 75 -15.16 7.40 -1.16
N ALA A 76 -15.29 7.07 0.13
CA ALA A 76 -14.21 7.18 1.12
C ALA A 76 -12.88 6.53 0.70
N ALA A 77 -12.91 5.28 0.22
CA ALA A 77 -11.70 4.56 -0.20
C ALA A 77 -10.93 5.28 -1.32
N ILE A 78 -11.65 5.89 -2.28
CA ILE A 78 -11.03 6.61 -3.40
C ILE A 78 -10.46 7.94 -2.91
N GLU A 79 -11.16 8.65 -2.03
CA GLU A 79 -10.66 9.88 -1.43
C GLU A 79 -9.35 9.65 -0.68
N ASP A 80 -9.26 8.53 0.06
CA ASP A 80 -8.04 8.13 0.76
C ASP A 80 -6.90 7.83 -0.22
N CYS A 81 -7.19 7.12 -1.31
CA CYS A 81 -6.19 6.82 -2.35
C CYS A 81 -5.70 8.09 -3.07
N VAL A 82 -6.61 9.03 -3.37
CA VAL A 82 -6.25 10.32 -3.99
C VAL A 82 -5.42 11.17 -3.03
N THR A 83 -5.78 11.16 -1.74
CA THR A 83 -5.01 11.86 -0.69
C THR A 83 -3.62 11.26 -0.54
N ALA A 84 -3.49 9.94 -0.60
CA ALA A 84 -2.21 9.23 -0.54
C ALA A 84 -1.29 9.54 -1.74
N TYR A 85 -1.87 9.80 -2.91
CA TYR A 85 -1.13 10.05 -4.13
C TYR A 85 -0.56 11.48 -4.23
N ARG A 86 -1.21 12.45 -3.58
CA ARG A 86 -0.84 13.89 -3.61
C ARG A 86 0.27 14.22 -2.61
#